data_AF-B6W8W8-F1
#
_entry.id   AF-B6W8W8-F1
#
_cell.length_a   1.000
_cell.length_b   1.000
_cell.length_c   1.000
_cell.angle_alpha   90.00
_cell.angle_beta   90.00
_cell.angle_gamma   90.00
#
_symmetry.space_group_name_H-M   'P 1'
#
loop_
_entity.id
_entity.type
_entity.pdbx_description
1 polymer ?
#
loop_
_entity_poly.entity_id
_entity_poly.type
_entity_poly.pdbx_seq_one_letter_code
_entity_poly.pdbx_strand_id
1 'polypeptide(L)'
;GSVAIEVGINPGQLYSWVNKYKIYGYNGLVNKKKGRKPKNITMKKTNIHKPKKLDESEREELIRLRAENEYIKAENEIIKKEIALREKNYAARLKAKKQQSSKNSKKKATN
;
A
#
# COMPACT_ATOMS: atom_id res chain seq x y z
N GLY A 1 8.14 7.79 29.17
CA GLY A 1 8.03 8.85 30.20
C GLY A 1 8.80 10.10 29.84
N SER A 2 10.08 10.02 29.44
CA SER A 2 10.96 11.20 29.39
C SER A 2 10.59 12.22 28.32
N VAL A 3 10.26 11.80 27.09
CA VAL A 3 9.89 12.74 26.01
C VAL A 3 8.74 13.67 26.40
N ALA A 4 7.67 13.18 27.02
CA ALA A 4 6.52 14.01 27.39
C ALA A 4 6.88 15.10 28.42
N ILE A 5 7.78 14.76 29.36
CA ILE A 5 8.27 15.67 30.39
C ILE A 5 9.20 16.72 29.76
N GLU A 6 10.08 16.31 28.85
CA GLU A 6 11.00 17.19 28.12
C GLU A 6 10.26 18.27 27.31
N VAL A 7 9.13 17.92 26.67
CA VAL A 7 8.32 18.88 25.89
C VAL A 7 7.26 19.62 26.72
N GLY A 8 7.14 19.33 28.03
CA GLY A 8 6.15 19.95 28.90
C GLY A 8 4.70 19.57 28.58
N ILE A 9 4.46 18.41 27.96
CA ILE A 9 3.13 17.94 27.54
C ILE A 9 2.66 16.81 28.45
N ASN A 10 1.36 16.76 28.73
CA ASN A 10 0.80 15.65 29.50
C ASN A 10 1.06 14.30 28.79
N PRO A 11 1.65 13.30 29.48
CA PRO A 11 1.92 11.98 28.91
C PRO A 11 0.69 11.31 28.28
N GLY A 12 -0.50 11.51 28.85
CA GLY A 12 -1.76 10.98 28.32
C GLY A 12 -2.18 11.64 27.00
N GLN A 13 -1.86 12.91 26.81
CA GLN A 13 -2.10 13.64 25.55
C GLN A 13 -1.16 13.14 24.46
N LEU A 14 0.13 12.99 24.77
CA LEU A 14 1.10 12.40 23.85
C LEU A 14 0.70 10.98 23.45
N TYR A 15 0.29 10.15 24.42
CA TYR A 15 -0.20 8.80 24.16
C TYR A 15 -1.42 8.79 23.20
N SER A 16 -2.39 9.68 23.42
CA SER A 16 -3.56 9.81 22.54
C SER A 16 -3.18 10.20 21.11
N TRP A 17 -2.25 11.15 20.95
CA TRP A 17 -1.76 11.58 19.63
C TRP A 17 -1.02 10.47 18.90
N VAL A 18 -0.12 9.76 19.59
CA VAL A 18 0.62 8.62 19.01
C VAL A 18 -0.36 7.54 18.56
N ASN A 19 -1.36 7.19 19.37
CA ASN A 19 -2.34 6.18 19.00
C ASN A 19 -3.21 6.61 17.80
N LYS A 20 -3.66 7.87 17.78
CA LYS A 20 -4.41 8.42 16.63
C LYS A 20 -3.59 8.43 15.35
N TYR A 21 -2.31 8.75 15.43
CA TYR A 21 -1.40 8.73 14.29
C TYR A 21 -1.19 7.30 13.76
N LYS A 22 -1.02 6.31 14.65
CA LYS A 22 -0.89 4.89 14.23
C LYS A 22 -2.14 4.38 13.51
N ILE A 23 -3.34 4.80 13.93
CA ILE A 23 -4.59 4.31 13.36
C ILE A 23 -5.00 5.08 12.09
N TYR A 24 -4.85 6.40 12.09
CA TYR A 24 -5.43 7.27 11.06
C TYR A 24 -4.38 8.09 10.28
N GLY A 25 -3.09 7.86 10.52
CA GLY A 25 -2.00 8.66 9.97
C GLY A 25 -2.08 10.14 10.40
N TYR A 26 -1.50 11.02 9.60
CA TYR A 26 -1.53 12.47 9.83
C TYR A 26 -2.95 13.02 10.01
N ASN A 27 -3.94 12.48 9.29
CA ASN A 27 -5.35 12.86 9.38
C ASN A 27 -5.95 12.64 10.78
N GLY A 28 -5.35 11.78 11.61
CA GLY A 28 -5.73 11.55 13.00
C GLY A 28 -5.34 12.67 13.96
N LEU A 29 -4.37 13.50 13.58
CA LEU A 29 -3.86 14.62 14.37
C LEU A 29 -4.58 15.95 14.05
N VAL A 30 -5.33 16.01 12.94
CA VAL A 30 -6.12 17.17 12.56
C VAL A 30 -7.25 17.39 13.58
N ASN A 31 -7.36 18.60 14.12
CA ASN A 31 -8.40 18.98 15.07
C ASN A 31 -9.80 18.82 14.47
N LYS A 32 -10.50 17.75 14.83
CA LYS A 32 -11.93 17.58 14.51
C LYS A 32 -12.76 18.42 15.47
N LYS A 33 -13.76 19.15 14.95
CA LYS A 33 -14.71 19.89 15.79
C LYS A 33 -15.37 18.93 16.78
N LYS A 34 -15.04 19.07 18.07
CA LYS A 34 -15.61 18.28 19.17
C LYS A 34 -16.94 18.93 19.58
N GLY A 35 -18.05 18.22 19.43
CA GLY A 35 -19.36 18.74 19.84
C GLY A 35 -20.55 18.00 19.23
N ARG A 36 -21.75 18.31 19.76
CA ARG A 36 -23.05 17.80 19.28
C ARG A 36 -23.33 18.34 17.88
N LYS A 37 -23.71 17.47 16.94
CA LYS A 37 -24.22 17.90 15.62
C LYS A 37 -25.42 18.82 15.84
N PRO A 38 -25.49 20.00 15.18
CA PRO A 38 -26.61 20.93 15.37
C PRO A 38 -27.95 20.24 15.09
N LYS A 39 -28.93 20.44 15.98
CA LYS A 39 -30.28 19.87 15.86
C LYS A 39 -31.07 20.76 14.90
N ASN A 40 -31.49 20.18 13.77
CA ASN A 40 -32.16 20.82 12.63
C ASN A 40 -31.29 21.79 11.81
N ILE A 41 -30.68 21.24 10.74
CA ILE A 41 -30.36 22.01 9.55
C ILE A 41 -31.33 21.50 8.49
N THR A 42 -32.32 22.33 8.10
CA THR A 42 -33.01 22.20 6.82
C THR A 42 -31.94 21.92 5.78
N MET A 43 -31.94 20.72 5.19
CA MET A 43 -30.81 20.20 4.42
C MET A 43 -30.52 21.11 3.21
N LYS A 44 -29.69 22.14 3.37
CA LYS A 44 -28.92 22.68 2.27
C LYS A 44 -27.99 21.54 1.88
N LYS A 45 -28.37 20.82 0.81
CA LYS A 45 -27.51 19.87 0.09
C LYS A 45 -26.32 20.66 -0.46
N THR A 46 -25.40 21.03 0.43
CA THR A 46 -24.06 21.43 0.02
C THR A 46 -23.47 20.19 -0.61
N ASN A 47 -23.05 20.31 -1.85
CA ASN A 47 -22.46 19.23 -2.62
C ASN A 47 -21.09 18.90 -1.98
N ILE A 48 -21.09 18.10 -0.90
CA ILE A 48 -19.88 17.67 -0.17
C ILE A 48 -18.97 16.82 -1.06
N HIS A 49 -19.47 16.36 -2.21
CA HIS A 49 -18.73 15.63 -3.23
C HIS A 49 -17.90 16.52 -4.18
N LYS A 50 -17.84 17.85 -3.99
CA LYS A 50 -16.91 18.65 -4.80
C LYS A 50 -15.49 18.41 -4.29
N PRO A 51 -14.59 17.85 -5.12
CA PRO A 51 -13.19 17.73 -4.71
C PRO A 51 -12.67 19.12 -4.36
N LYS A 52 -12.06 19.23 -3.18
CA LYS A 52 -11.40 20.45 -2.74
C LYS A 52 -10.38 20.82 -3.82
N LYS A 53 -10.38 22.08 -4.26
CA LYS A 53 -9.35 22.56 -5.19
C LYS A 53 -8.01 22.45 -4.46
N LEU A 54 -7.12 21.62 -5.01
CA LEU A 54 -5.75 21.47 -4.54
C LEU A 54 -5.01 22.79 -4.72
N ASP A 55 -4.24 23.17 -3.70
CA ASP A 55 -3.29 24.28 -3.75
C ASP A 55 -2.13 23.97 -4.71
N GLU A 56 -1.40 24.98 -5.18
CA GLU A 56 -0.36 24.80 -6.21
C GLU A 56 0.71 23.81 -5.75
N SER A 57 1.13 23.90 -4.48
CA SER A 57 2.09 22.97 -3.88
C SER A 57 1.56 21.53 -3.82
N GLU A 58 0.27 21.34 -3.52
CA GLU A 58 -0.34 20.00 -3.46
C GLU A 58 -0.46 19.38 -4.86
N ARG A 59 -0.62 20.21 -5.91
CA ARG A 59 -0.67 19.75 -7.31
C ARG A 59 0.69 19.26 -7.78
N GLU A 60 1.75 20.01 -7.49
CA GLU A 60 3.11 19.62 -7.85
C GLU A 60 3.53 18.31 -7.16
N GLU A 61 3.22 18.16 -5.87
CA GLU A 61 3.48 16.92 -5.14
C GLU A 61 2.70 15.74 -5.74
N LEU A 62 1.43 15.95 -6.12
CA LEU A 62 0.63 14.92 -6.76
C LEU A 62 1.19 14.50 -8.13
N ILE A 63 1.77 15.44 -8.89
CA ILE A 63 2.44 15.13 -10.17
C ILE A 63 3.68 14.26 -9.92
N ARG A 64 4.52 14.63 -8.95
CA ARG A 64 5.71 13.85 -8.57
C ARG A 64 5.34 12.43 -8.15
N LEU A 65 4.36 12.29 -7.26
CA LEU A 65 3.87 10.99 -6.79
C LEU A 65 3.28 10.16 -7.92
N ARG A 66 2.61 10.76 -8.90
CA ARG A 66 2.08 10.03 -10.06
C ARG A 66 3.20 9.49 -10.95
N ALA A 67 4.22 10.31 -11.21
CA ALA A 67 5.39 9.89 -11.99
C ALA A 67 6.14 8.74 -11.30
N GLU A 68 6.37 8.85 -9.98
CA GLU A 68 7.02 7.79 -9.20
C GLU A 68 6.19 6.49 -9.19
N ASN A 69 4.88 6.60 -9.00
CA ASN A 69 3.98 5.43 -9.06
C ASN A 69 3.98 4.75 -10.44
N GLU A 70 4.06 5.52 -11.52
CA GLU A 70 4.14 4.97 -12.88
C GLU A 70 5.45 4.20 -13.09
N TYR A 71 6.58 4.78 -12.67
CA TYR A 71 7.88 4.12 -12.71
C TYR A 71 7.87 2.80 -11.91
N ILE A 72 7.40 2.83 -10.67
CA ILE A 72 7.31 1.64 -9.80
C ILE A 72 6.40 0.56 -10.42
N LYS A 73 5.30 0.95 -11.08
CA LYS A 73 4.43 -0.01 -11.77
C LYS A 73 5.14 -0.68 -12.95
N ALA A 74 5.89 0.08 -13.75
CA ALA A 74 6.65 -0.47 -14.86
C ALA A 74 7.70 -1.50 -14.38
N GLU A 75 8.43 -1.18 -13.31
CA GLU A 75 9.41 -2.09 -12.72
C GLU A 75 8.75 -3.38 -12.19
N ASN A 76 7.61 -3.24 -11.51
CA ASN A 76 6.84 -4.40 -11.03
C ASN A 76 6.34 -5.29 -12.18
N GLU A 77 5.96 -4.72 -13.32
CA GLU A 77 5.58 -5.51 -14.49
C GLU A 77 6.76 -6.31 -15.06
N ILE A 78 7.95 -5.71 -15.12
CA ILE A 78 9.17 -6.37 -15.59
C ILE A 78 9.49 -7.57 -14.68
N ILE A 79 9.50 -7.36 -13.36
CA ILE A 79 9.76 -8.41 -12.36
C ILE A 79 8.75 -9.55 -12.50
N LYS A 80 7.45 -9.24 -12.64
CA LYS A 80 6.40 -10.26 -12.85
C LYS A 80 6.63 -11.09 -14.11
N LYS A 81 6.98 -10.44 -15.23
CA LYS A 81 7.28 -11.13 -16.50
C LYS A 81 8.50 -12.03 -16.36
N GLU A 82 9.53 -11.57 -15.66
CA GLU A 82 10.73 -12.37 -15.41
C GLU A 82 10.44 -13.61 -14.54
N ILE A 83 9.68 -13.44 -13.45
CA ILE A 83 9.26 -14.55 -12.58
C ILE A 83 8.49 -15.59 -13.41
N ALA A 84 7.49 -15.15 -14.18
CA ALA A 84 6.70 -16.04 -15.02
C ALA A 84 7.57 -16.81 -16.04
N LEU A 85 8.56 -16.16 -16.64
CA LEU A 85 9.49 -16.81 -17.56
C LEU A 85 10.37 -17.85 -16.85
N ARG A 86 10.91 -17.52 -15.66
CA ARG A 86 11.72 -18.44 -14.86
C ARG A 86 10.92 -19.67 -14.43
N GLU A 87 9.70 -19.48 -13.97
CA GLU A 87 8.77 -20.56 -13.58
C GLU A 87 8.45 -21.48 -14.76
N LYS A 88 8.09 -20.92 -15.92
CA LYS A 88 7.84 -21.68 -17.14
C LYS A 88 9.04 -22.54 -17.55
N ASN A 89 10.24 -21.95 -17.52
CA ASN A 89 11.48 -22.66 -17.85
C ASN A 89 11.79 -23.77 -16.84
N TYR A 90 11.56 -23.53 -15.55
CA TYR A 90 11.74 -24.53 -14.51
C TYR A 90 10.77 -25.71 -14.68
N ALA A 91 9.49 -25.44 -14.92
CA ALA A 91 8.49 -26.47 -15.17
C ALA A 91 8.82 -27.32 -16.41
N ALA A 92 9.28 -26.69 -17.50
CA ALA A 92 9.72 -27.39 -18.70
C ALA A 92 10.91 -28.33 -18.42
N ARG A 93 11.92 -27.88 -17.67
CA ARG A 93 13.08 -28.70 -17.26
C ARG A 93 12.65 -29.90 -16.42
N LEU A 94 11.77 -29.70 -15.44
CA LEU A 94 11.26 -30.80 -14.61
C LEU A 94 10.50 -31.83 -15.45
N LYS A 95 9.67 -31.38 -16.39
CA LYS A 95 8.93 -32.27 -17.30
C LYS A 95 9.89 -33.08 -18.18
N ALA A 96 10.92 -32.44 -18.76
CA ALA A 96 11.93 -33.11 -19.57
C ALA A 96 12.71 -34.16 -18.76
N LYS A 97 13.14 -33.83 -17.54
CA LYS A 97 13.85 -34.76 -16.65
C LYS A 97 13.00 -35.97 -16.30
N LYS A 98 11.70 -35.77 -16.00
CA LYS A 98 10.74 -36.86 -15.73
C LYS A 98 10.51 -37.75 -16.96
N GLN A 99 10.45 -37.17 -18.16
CA GLN A 99 10.34 -37.94 -19.39
C GLN A 99 11.60 -38.76 -19.68
N GLN A 100 12.79 -38.22 -19.42
CA GLN A 100 14.04 -38.93 -19.63
C GLN A 100 14.21 -40.10 -18.64
N SER A 101 13.90 -39.90 -17.36
CA SER A 101 14.00 -40.96 -16.35
C SER A 101 13.05 -42.13 -16.63
N SER A 102 11.82 -41.84 -17.08
CA SER A 102 10.86 -42.90 -17.45
C SER A 102 11.30 -43.69 -18.69
N LYS A 103 11.89 -43.04 -19.71
CA LYS A 103 12.48 -43.71 -20.87
C LYS A 103 13.64 -44.62 -20.47
N ASN A 104 14.53 -44.15 -19.60
CA ASN A 104 15.67 -44.93 -19.13
C ASN A 104 15.24 -46.16 -18.31
N SER A 105 14.20 -46.02 -17.48
CA SER A 105 13.63 -47.14 -16.72
C SER A 105 13.06 -48.23 -17.64
N LYS A 106 12.29 -47.84 -18.68
CA LYS A 106 11.77 -48.79 -19.68
C LYS A 106 12.87 -49.55 -20.41
N LYS A 107 13.94 -48.87 -20.84
CA LYS A 107 15.09 -49.51 -21.50
C LYS A 107 15.81 -50.52 -20.61
N LYS A 108 15.88 -50.28 -19.30
CA LYS A 108 16.52 -51.17 -18.34
C LYS A 108 15.69 -52.42 -18.03
N ALA A 109 14.37 -52.36 -18.20
CA ALA A 109 13.46 -53.48 -17.99
C ALA A 109 13.38 -54.44 -19.19
N THR A 110 13.83 -54.01 -20.38
CA THR A 110 13.81 -54.80 -21.62
C THR A 110 15.15 -55.44 -21.97
N ASN A 111 16.21 -55.20 -21.18
CA ASN A 111 17.55 -55.78 -21.34
C ASN A 111 17.82 -56.84 -20.28
#